data_AF-A0A1I3LJQ1-F1
#
_entry.id   AF-A0A1I3LJQ1-F1
#
_cell.length_a   1.000
_cell.length_b   1.000
_cell.length_c   1.000
_cell.angle_alpha   90.00
_cell.angle_beta   90.00
_cell.angle_gamma   90.00
#
_symmetry.space_group_name_H-M   'P 1'
#
loop_
_entity.id
_entity.type
_entity.pdbx_description
1 polymer ?
#
loop_
_entity_poly.entity_id
_entity_poly.type
_entity_poly.pdbx_seq_one_letter_code
_entity_poly.pdbx_strand_id
1 'polypeptide(L)'
;MESAEQAQKNEAYLLALRDLLYQLADDELTLGHRDSEWLGLSPDIEGDVAFSSVAQDEVGHAVFYFELLHELGEKDPDRLAFARDLSERKNAVLLERENGDWAYSIARHFMYDVWDDLRLEALTESSYVPLAKGAIKIRREEYYHLLHMHSYFVRLGQAGKEAKKRLELAVKAIWKDIGGIFGFGVYEQKLVEFNIITKPAEELKQRWVKRMQQAFAEAQLTWPDSWEPVQYDGRRGEHSPELEQLLQTMSEVYRIDPTARW
;
A
#
# COMPACT_ATOMS: atom_id res chain seq x y z
N MET A 1 20.48 -9.44 -10.17
CA MET A 1 19.85 -9.42 -11.51
C MET A 1 19.77 -7.98 -11.97
N GLU A 2 20.58 -7.63 -12.96
CA GLU A 2 20.69 -6.29 -13.53
C GLU A 2 19.58 -5.96 -14.53
N SER A 3 18.88 -6.98 -15.07
CA SER A 3 17.83 -6.82 -16.08
C SER A 3 16.73 -7.88 -16.00
N ALA A 4 15.59 -7.62 -16.65
CA ALA A 4 14.47 -8.55 -16.81
C ALA A 4 14.90 -9.87 -17.48
N GLU A 5 15.76 -9.82 -18.49
CA GLU A 5 16.30 -11.01 -19.17
C GLU A 5 17.08 -11.94 -18.22
N GLN A 6 17.76 -11.39 -17.21
CA GLN A 6 18.45 -12.20 -16.21
C GLN A 6 17.47 -12.82 -15.22
N ALA A 7 16.46 -12.07 -14.79
CA ALA A 7 15.40 -12.58 -13.91
C ALA A 7 14.63 -13.74 -14.56
N GLN A 8 14.32 -13.63 -15.86
CA GLN A 8 13.59 -14.65 -16.63
C GLN A 8 14.34 -15.99 -16.76
N LYS A 9 15.65 -16.04 -16.51
CA LYS A 9 16.43 -17.30 -16.55
C LYS A 9 16.23 -18.19 -15.33
N ASN A 10 15.63 -17.67 -14.25
CA ASN A 10 15.34 -18.43 -13.04
C ASN A 10 13.84 -18.32 -12.73
N GLU A 11 13.09 -19.38 -13.02
CA GLU A 11 11.63 -19.42 -12.88
C GLU A 11 11.18 -19.15 -11.44
N ALA A 12 11.85 -19.72 -10.43
CA ALA A 12 11.49 -19.51 -9.02
C ALA A 12 11.74 -18.05 -8.58
N TYR A 13 12.81 -17.44 -9.08
CA TYR A 13 13.09 -16.02 -8.86
C TYR A 13 12.04 -15.14 -9.52
N LEU A 14 11.69 -15.43 -10.78
CA LEU A 14 10.72 -14.68 -11.56
C LEU A 14 9.34 -14.71 -10.92
N LEU A 15 8.88 -15.87 -10.46
CA LEU A 15 7.57 -16.02 -9.80
C LEU A 15 7.53 -15.21 -8.50
N ALA A 16 8.56 -15.30 -7.66
CA ALA A 16 8.63 -14.53 -6.42
C ALA A 16 8.67 -13.02 -6.69
N LEU A 17 9.50 -12.57 -7.64
CA LEU A 17 9.61 -11.16 -8.01
C LEU A 17 8.29 -10.60 -8.55
N ARG A 18 7.62 -11.31 -9.47
CA ARG A 18 6.34 -10.88 -10.02
C ARG A 18 5.26 -10.81 -8.96
N ASP A 19 5.16 -11.80 -8.08
CA ASP A 19 4.16 -11.80 -7.01
C ASP A 19 4.36 -10.59 -6.08
N LEU A 20 5.60 -10.28 -5.71
CA LEU A 20 5.89 -9.07 -4.93
C LEU A 20 5.55 -7.79 -5.70
N LEU A 21 5.91 -7.68 -6.98
CA LEU A 21 5.59 -6.50 -7.77
C LEU A 21 4.07 -6.30 -7.93
N TYR A 22 3.28 -7.37 -8.03
CA TYR A 22 1.83 -7.28 -8.01
C TYR A 22 1.31 -6.79 -6.65
N GLN A 23 1.87 -7.28 -5.54
CA GLN A 23 1.51 -6.80 -4.19
C GLN A 23 1.78 -5.30 -4.04
N LEU A 24 2.95 -4.82 -4.49
CA LEU A 24 3.32 -3.40 -4.45
C LEU A 24 2.40 -2.57 -5.36
N ALA A 25 2.25 -2.96 -6.63
CA ALA A 25 1.44 -2.23 -7.59
C ALA A 25 -0.03 -2.13 -7.18
N ASP A 26 -0.60 -3.22 -6.65
CA ASP A 26 -1.99 -3.24 -6.21
C ASP A 26 -2.19 -2.44 -4.93
N ASP A 27 -1.23 -2.44 -4.00
CA ASP A 27 -1.30 -1.60 -2.81
C ASP A 27 -1.40 -0.11 -3.21
N GLU A 28 -0.45 0.39 -3.99
CA GLU A 28 -0.40 1.83 -4.34
C GLU A 28 -1.59 2.22 -5.23
N LEU A 29 -1.98 1.37 -6.20
CA LEU A 29 -3.14 1.65 -7.05
C LEU A 29 -4.42 1.75 -6.22
N THR A 30 -4.62 0.83 -5.29
CA THR A 30 -5.82 0.77 -4.46
C THR A 30 -5.89 1.94 -3.50
N LEU A 31 -4.78 2.24 -2.81
CA LEU A 31 -4.71 3.35 -1.86
C LEU A 31 -4.86 4.70 -2.58
N GLY A 32 -4.09 4.92 -3.65
CA GLY A 32 -4.19 6.13 -4.45
C GLY A 32 -5.59 6.38 -5.02
N HIS A 33 -6.30 5.32 -5.42
CA HIS A 33 -7.70 5.45 -5.84
C HIS A 33 -8.61 5.87 -4.69
N ARG A 34 -8.47 5.25 -3.51
CA ARG A 34 -9.23 5.66 -2.32
C ARG A 34 -8.92 7.11 -1.96
N ASP A 35 -7.68 7.55 -2.08
CA ASP A 35 -7.32 8.94 -1.74
C ASP A 35 -7.89 9.95 -2.72
N SER A 36 -7.98 9.59 -4.00
CA SER A 36 -8.63 10.43 -5.01
C SER A 36 -10.10 10.74 -4.69
N GLU A 37 -10.79 9.88 -3.92
CA GLU A 37 -12.16 10.10 -3.47
C GLU A 37 -12.29 11.30 -2.51
N TRP A 38 -11.20 11.75 -1.90
CA TRP A 38 -11.18 12.94 -1.04
C TRP A 38 -11.08 14.26 -1.79
N LEU A 39 -10.82 14.25 -3.11
CA LEU A 39 -10.63 15.47 -3.89
C LEU A 39 -11.84 16.42 -3.79
N GLY A 40 -11.64 17.55 -3.11
CA GLY A 40 -12.69 18.57 -2.90
C GLY A 40 -13.60 18.29 -1.71
N LEU A 41 -13.29 17.27 -0.90
CA LEU A 41 -14.03 16.82 0.27
C LEU A 41 -13.19 16.84 1.55
N SER A 42 -11.89 17.14 1.48
CA SER A 42 -11.04 17.20 2.67
C SER A 42 -11.48 18.33 3.61
N PRO A 43 -11.13 18.28 4.91
CA PRO A 43 -11.59 19.28 5.89
C PRO A 43 -11.11 20.71 5.63
N ASP A 44 -9.99 20.87 4.92
CA ASP A 44 -9.39 22.13 4.54
C ASP A 44 -8.68 22.03 3.17
N ILE A 45 -8.42 23.18 2.54
CA ILE A 45 -7.85 23.26 1.18
C ILE A 45 -6.43 22.68 1.16
N GLU A 46 -5.68 22.89 2.23
CA GLU A 46 -4.33 22.35 2.38
C GLU A 46 -4.34 20.82 2.42
N GLY A 47 -5.32 20.23 3.12
CA GLY A 47 -5.58 18.79 3.13
C GLY A 47 -5.95 18.27 1.75
N ASP A 48 -6.84 18.96 1.03
CA ASP A 48 -7.23 18.60 -0.34
C ASP A 48 -6.01 18.59 -1.30
N VAL A 49 -5.18 19.62 -1.26
CA VAL A 49 -3.98 19.71 -2.10
C VAL A 49 -2.97 18.62 -1.73
N ALA A 50 -2.77 18.36 -0.44
CA ALA A 50 -1.87 17.32 0.02
C ALA A 50 -2.34 15.92 -0.40
N PHE A 51 -3.60 15.55 -0.13
CA PHE A 51 -4.15 14.25 -0.51
C PHE A 51 -4.20 14.05 -2.03
N SER A 52 -4.47 15.11 -2.80
CA SER A 52 -4.40 15.03 -4.26
C SER A 52 -2.99 14.71 -4.75
N SER A 53 -1.96 15.29 -4.10
CA SER A 53 -0.56 15.00 -4.42
C SER A 53 -0.18 13.57 -4.02
N VAL A 54 -0.61 13.11 -2.85
CA VAL A 54 -0.41 11.73 -2.38
C VAL A 54 -1.05 10.76 -3.38
N ALA A 55 -2.34 10.92 -3.68
CA ALA A 55 -3.06 10.08 -4.64
C ALA A 55 -2.37 10.01 -6.00
N GLN A 56 -1.84 11.15 -6.49
CA GLN A 56 -1.11 11.20 -7.74
C GLN A 56 0.21 10.41 -7.68
N ASP A 57 0.98 10.56 -6.60
CA ASP A 57 2.25 9.86 -6.42
C ASP A 57 2.01 8.34 -6.32
N GLU A 58 1.02 7.91 -5.54
CA GLU A 58 0.62 6.51 -5.36
C GLU A 58 0.27 5.83 -6.69
N VAL A 59 -0.58 6.47 -7.50
CA VAL A 59 -0.89 5.97 -8.85
C VAL A 59 0.37 5.94 -9.73
N GLY A 60 1.25 6.93 -9.59
CA GLY A 60 2.54 6.96 -10.28
C GLY A 60 3.47 5.81 -9.89
N HIS A 61 3.49 5.44 -8.61
CA HIS A 61 4.26 4.30 -8.09
C HIS A 61 3.67 2.98 -8.57
N ALA A 62 2.33 2.84 -8.59
CA ALA A 62 1.66 1.70 -9.18
C ALA A 62 2.05 1.50 -10.66
N VAL A 63 2.06 2.57 -11.45
CA VAL A 63 2.49 2.54 -12.86
C VAL A 63 3.94 2.04 -12.98
N PHE A 64 4.85 2.55 -12.14
CA PHE A 64 6.24 2.07 -12.12
C PHE A 64 6.33 0.55 -11.90
N TYR A 65 5.57 0.01 -10.94
CA TYR A 65 5.58 -1.43 -10.68
C TYR A 65 4.94 -2.25 -11.81
N PHE A 66 3.86 -1.75 -12.42
CA PHE A 66 3.26 -2.39 -13.59
C PHE A 66 4.17 -2.36 -14.82
N GLU A 67 4.97 -1.31 -15.02
CA GLU A 67 5.99 -1.26 -16.06
C GLU A 67 7.07 -2.34 -15.85
N LEU A 68 7.55 -2.53 -14.61
CA LEU A 68 8.47 -3.61 -14.29
C LEU A 68 7.87 -5.00 -14.55
N LEU A 69 6.60 -5.21 -14.19
CA LEU A 69 5.87 -6.45 -14.50
C LEU A 69 5.81 -6.68 -16.01
N HIS A 70 5.51 -5.64 -16.79
CA HIS A 70 5.45 -5.72 -18.24
C HIS A 70 6.82 -6.10 -18.85
N GLU A 71 7.91 -5.46 -18.40
CA GLU A 71 9.28 -5.82 -18.80
C GLU A 71 9.62 -7.28 -18.48
N LEU A 72 9.08 -7.80 -17.38
CA LEU A 72 9.25 -9.20 -16.97
C LEU A 72 8.40 -10.15 -17.82
N GLY A 73 7.51 -9.67 -18.69
CA GLY A 73 6.71 -10.46 -19.63
C GLY A 73 5.23 -10.58 -19.28
N GLU A 74 4.73 -9.75 -18.36
CA GLU A 74 3.29 -9.61 -18.08
C GLU A 74 2.59 -8.74 -19.14
N LYS A 75 1.27 -8.59 -19.02
CA LYS A 75 0.50 -7.70 -19.90
C LYS A 75 0.94 -6.24 -19.75
N ASP A 76 0.51 -5.40 -20.68
CA ASP A 76 0.75 -3.96 -20.59
C ASP A 76 0.13 -3.36 -19.31
N PRO A 77 0.69 -2.26 -18.79
CA PRO A 77 0.28 -1.68 -17.51
C PRO A 77 -1.23 -1.40 -17.39
N ASP A 78 -1.88 -0.89 -18.43
CA ASP A 78 -3.32 -0.60 -18.39
C ASP A 78 -4.15 -1.88 -18.22
N ARG A 79 -3.79 -2.96 -18.91
CA ARG A 79 -4.46 -4.26 -18.70
C ARG A 79 -4.22 -4.81 -17.30
N LEU A 80 -3.02 -4.64 -16.76
CA LEU A 80 -2.72 -5.05 -15.38
C LEU A 80 -3.51 -4.24 -14.35
N ALA A 81 -3.70 -2.94 -14.58
CA ALA A 81 -4.43 -2.07 -13.68
C ALA A 81 -5.96 -2.28 -13.76
N PHE A 82 -6.53 -2.40 -14.96
CA PHE A 82 -7.98 -2.27 -15.17
C PHE A 82 -8.70 -3.55 -15.62
N ALA A 83 -7.99 -4.55 -16.14
CA ALA A 83 -8.61 -5.76 -16.69
C ALA A 83 -8.53 -7.00 -15.78
N ARG A 84 -7.73 -6.95 -14.70
CA ARG A 84 -7.62 -8.05 -13.73
C ARG A 84 -8.84 -8.18 -12.84
N ASP A 85 -9.28 -9.42 -12.64
CA ASP A 85 -10.40 -9.79 -11.78
C ASP A 85 -10.02 -9.71 -10.28
N LEU A 86 -11.04 -9.77 -9.41
CA LEU A 86 -10.88 -9.65 -7.96
C LEU A 86 -9.85 -10.64 -7.38
N SER A 87 -9.89 -11.91 -7.79
CA SER A 87 -8.99 -12.95 -7.27
C SER A 87 -7.54 -12.83 -7.74
N GLU A 88 -7.29 -11.98 -8.75
CA GLU A 88 -5.94 -11.72 -9.26
C GLU A 88 -5.27 -10.53 -8.54
N ARG A 89 -6.02 -9.82 -7.68
CA ARG A 89 -5.49 -8.71 -6.88
C ARG A 89 -4.67 -9.22 -5.70
N LYS A 90 -3.73 -8.38 -5.28
CA LYS A 90 -2.73 -8.67 -4.26
C LYS A 90 -2.59 -7.58 -3.20
N ASN A 91 -3.43 -6.55 -3.23
CA ASN A 91 -3.39 -5.47 -2.24
C ASN A 91 -3.72 -5.98 -0.84
N ALA A 92 -3.23 -5.31 0.20
CA ALA A 92 -3.69 -5.55 1.55
C ALA A 92 -5.16 -5.11 1.70
N VAL A 93 -5.95 -5.90 2.44
CA VAL A 93 -7.39 -5.67 2.65
C VAL A 93 -7.67 -4.38 3.40
N LEU A 94 -6.70 -3.86 4.15
CA LEU A 94 -6.84 -2.55 4.78
C LEU A 94 -7.01 -1.42 3.74
N LEU A 95 -6.35 -1.53 2.60
CA LEU A 95 -6.24 -0.45 1.60
C LEU A 95 -7.50 -0.33 0.74
N GLU A 96 -8.24 -1.42 0.55
CA GLU A 96 -9.48 -1.41 -0.24
C GLU A 96 -10.69 -0.90 0.54
N ARG A 97 -10.61 -0.74 1.87
CA ARG A 97 -11.72 -0.26 2.69
C ARG A 97 -12.12 1.16 2.29
N GLU A 98 -13.42 1.45 2.34
CA GLU A 98 -13.95 2.79 2.09
C GLU A 98 -13.41 3.82 3.08
N ASN A 99 -13.27 5.06 2.64
CA ASN A 99 -12.66 6.13 3.44
C ASN A 99 -13.46 6.52 4.69
N GLY A 100 -14.78 6.64 4.56
CA GLY A 100 -15.65 7.06 5.67
C GLY A 100 -15.25 8.40 6.28
N ASP A 101 -14.72 8.37 7.50
CA ASP A 101 -14.31 9.56 8.24
C ASP A 101 -12.87 9.99 7.91
N TRP A 102 -12.58 11.29 7.95
CA TRP A 102 -11.22 11.80 7.72
C TRP A 102 -10.18 11.19 8.67
N ALA A 103 -10.52 10.99 9.95
CA ALA A 103 -9.60 10.40 10.91
C ALA A 103 -9.27 8.93 10.56
N TYR A 104 -10.19 8.22 9.88
CA TYR A 104 -9.92 6.88 9.36
C TYR A 104 -8.91 6.92 8.24
N SER A 105 -9.07 7.82 7.27
CA SER A 105 -8.15 7.94 6.14
C SER A 105 -6.74 8.33 6.59
N ILE A 106 -6.62 9.32 7.51
CA ILE A 106 -5.33 9.68 8.13
C ILE A 106 -4.69 8.51 8.86
N ALA A 107 -5.45 7.78 9.68
CA ALA A 107 -4.91 6.67 10.44
C ALA A 107 -4.52 5.49 9.55
N ARG A 108 -5.29 5.20 8.50
CA ARG A 108 -5.01 4.14 7.52
C ARG A 108 -3.69 4.43 6.81
N HIS A 109 -3.57 5.63 6.25
CA HIS A 109 -2.35 6.14 5.62
C HIS A 109 -1.16 6.02 6.54
N PHE A 110 -1.18 6.72 7.66
CA PHE A 110 -0.03 6.75 8.56
C PHE A 110 0.43 5.35 8.99
N MET A 111 -0.50 4.44 9.29
CA MET A 111 -0.17 3.07 9.66
C MET A 111 0.42 2.27 8.49
N TYR A 112 -0.08 2.48 7.28
CA TYR A 112 0.45 1.86 6.06
C TYR A 112 1.80 2.47 5.67
N ASP A 113 1.97 3.79 5.61
CA ASP A 113 3.21 4.46 5.22
C ASP A 113 4.39 4.09 6.12
N VAL A 114 4.14 3.86 7.42
CA VAL A 114 5.19 3.36 8.33
C VAL A 114 5.62 1.94 7.96
N TRP A 115 4.70 1.11 7.48
CA TRP A 115 5.03 -0.22 6.96
C TRP A 115 5.74 -0.11 5.62
N ASP A 116 5.26 0.76 4.73
CA ASP A 116 5.83 0.90 3.41
C ASP A 116 7.23 1.52 3.42
N ASP A 117 7.53 2.54 4.25
CA ASP A 117 8.91 3.04 4.41
C ASP A 117 9.89 1.93 4.82
N LEU A 118 9.45 1.01 5.69
CA LEU A 118 10.26 -0.13 6.13
C LEU A 118 10.42 -1.17 5.00
N ARG A 119 9.38 -1.39 4.20
CA ARG A 119 9.40 -2.25 3.02
C ARG A 119 10.33 -1.67 1.95
N LEU A 120 10.14 -0.42 1.57
CA LEU A 120 10.98 0.33 0.64
C LEU A 120 12.44 0.37 1.07
N GLU A 121 12.73 0.60 2.36
CA GLU A 121 14.08 0.51 2.91
C GLU A 121 14.73 -0.84 2.57
N ALA A 122 14.03 -1.95 2.82
CA ALA A 122 14.54 -3.29 2.50
C ALA A 122 14.64 -3.55 0.98
N LEU A 123 13.81 -2.89 0.18
CA LEU A 123 13.85 -2.96 -1.29
C LEU A 123 14.97 -2.13 -1.91
N THR A 124 15.48 -1.08 -1.24
CA THR A 124 16.62 -0.29 -1.77
C THR A 124 17.89 -1.12 -1.97
N GLU A 125 17.98 -2.29 -1.34
CA GLU A 125 19.07 -3.26 -1.46
C GLU A 125 18.67 -4.54 -2.22
N SER A 126 17.56 -4.48 -2.97
CA SER A 126 17.04 -5.61 -3.75
C SER A 126 18.08 -6.15 -4.73
N SER A 127 18.10 -7.48 -4.87
CA SER A 127 18.88 -8.17 -5.90
C SER A 127 18.36 -7.87 -7.31
N TYR A 128 17.13 -7.38 -7.46
CA TYR A 128 16.62 -6.87 -8.74
C TYR A 128 16.91 -5.37 -8.86
N VAL A 129 17.91 -5.02 -9.66
CA VAL A 129 18.45 -3.64 -9.74
C VAL A 129 17.40 -2.59 -10.16
N PRO A 130 16.48 -2.85 -11.12
CA PRO A 130 15.43 -1.89 -11.45
C PRO A 130 14.53 -1.54 -10.24
N LEU A 131 14.12 -2.55 -9.48
CA LEU A 131 13.32 -2.36 -8.26
C LEU A 131 14.09 -1.61 -7.18
N ALA A 132 15.37 -1.95 -6.95
CA ALA A 132 16.20 -1.24 -5.97
C ALA A 132 16.33 0.26 -6.28
N LYS A 133 16.55 0.62 -7.55
CA LYS A 133 16.62 2.02 -7.99
C LYS A 133 15.28 2.73 -7.84
N GLY A 134 14.18 2.07 -8.21
CA GLY A 134 12.82 2.58 -8.02
C GLY A 134 12.52 2.87 -6.56
N ALA A 135 12.78 1.90 -5.67
CA ALA A 135 12.56 2.04 -4.24
C ALA A 135 13.32 3.23 -3.63
N ILE A 136 14.55 3.52 -4.08
CA ILE A 136 15.29 4.72 -3.63
C ILE A 136 14.58 6.02 -4.02
N LYS A 137 13.97 6.06 -5.22
CA LYS A 137 13.22 7.23 -5.70
C LYS A 137 11.90 7.36 -4.94
N ILE A 138 11.08 6.31 -4.96
CA ILE A 138 9.76 6.25 -4.32
C ILE A 138 9.87 6.64 -2.84
N ARG A 139 10.84 6.08 -2.11
CA ARG A 139 11.05 6.39 -0.69
C ARG A 139 11.30 7.88 -0.39
N ARG A 140 11.87 8.64 -1.34
CA ARG A 140 12.07 10.09 -1.17
C ARG A 140 10.77 10.87 -1.31
N GLU A 141 9.85 10.38 -2.14
CA GLU A 141 8.52 10.95 -2.34
C GLU A 141 7.65 10.61 -1.11
N GLU A 142 7.61 9.32 -0.72
CA GLU A 142 6.91 8.80 0.46
C GLU A 142 7.31 9.43 1.79
N TYR A 143 8.55 9.91 1.91
CA TYR A 143 8.99 10.62 3.11
C TYR A 143 8.08 11.80 3.46
N TYR A 144 7.57 12.52 2.46
CA TYR A 144 6.69 13.66 2.67
C TYR A 144 5.27 13.24 3.03
N HIS A 145 4.78 12.13 2.47
CA HIS A 145 3.48 11.56 2.82
C HIS A 145 3.48 11.15 4.29
N LEU A 146 4.47 10.35 4.70
CA LEU A 146 4.63 9.92 6.08
C LEU A 146 4.73 11.10 7.06
N LEU A 147 5.46 12.16 6.71
CA LEU A 147 5.56 13.36 7.55
C LEU A 147 4.19 14.07 7.70
N HIS A 148 3.45 14.19 6.61
CA HIS A 148 2.12 14.81 6.59
C HIS A 148 1.12 14.00 7.45
N MET A 149 1.06 12.70 7.22
CA MET A 149 0.13 11.78 7.90
C MET A 149 0.45 11.67 9.38
N HIS A 150 1.74 11.63 9.75
CA HIS A 150 2.15 11.66 11.15
C HIS A 150 1.71 12.95 11.85
N SER A 151 1.90 14.11 11.20
CA SER A 151 1.49 15.41 11.75
C SER A 151 -0.02 15.45 12.03
N TYR A 152 -0.84 14.96 11.10
CA TYR A 152 -2.28 14.86 11.27
C TYR A 152 -2.68 13.88 12.37
N PHE A 153 -2.07 12.70 12.40
CA PHE A 153 -2.35 11.67 13.41
C PHE A 153 -2.13 12.20 14.83
N VAL A 154 -0.97 12.84 15.07
CA VAL A 154 -0.65 13.46 16.37
C VAL A 154 -1.60 14.62 16.68
N ARG A 155 -1.88 15.49 15.71
CA ARG A 155 -2.79 16.64 15.89
C ARG A 155 -4.19 16.20 16.29
N LEU A 156 -4.73 15.19 15.61
CA LEU A 156 -6.06 14.63 15.91
C LEU A 156 -6.10 13.98 17.30
N GLY A 157 -5.05 13.23 17.68
CA GLY A 157 -4.96 12.63 19.00
C GLY A 157 -4.86 13.64 20.14
N GLN A 158 -4.12 14.74 19.93
CA GLN A 158 -3.91 15.79 20.94
C GLN A 158 -5.03 16.85 20.99
N ALA A 159 -5.85 16.98 19.94
CA ALA A 159 -6.94 17.96 19.88
C ALA A 159 -8.04 17.76 20.95
N GLY A 160 -8.12 16.56 21.54
CA GLY A 160 -9.11 16.20 22.56
C GLY A 160 -10.56 16.17 22.02
N LYS A 161 -11.51 15.80 22.90
CA LYS A 161 -12.95 15.75 22.59
C LYS A 161 -13.28 14.89 21.35
N GLU A 162 -13.88 15.50 20.33
CA GLU A 162 -14.46 14.81 19.17
C GLU A 162 -13.38 14.28 18.21
N ALA A 163 -12.34 15.06 17.93
CA ALA A 163 -11.26 14.65 17.00
C ALA A 163 -10.54 13.39 17.50
N LYS A 164 -10.18 13.37 18.80
CA LYS A 164 -9.56 12.21 19.43
C LYS A 164 -10.49 10.99 19.40
N LYS A 165 -11.78 11.17 19.72
CA LYS A 165 -12.76 10.08 19.71
C LYS A 165 -12.91 9.47 18.32
N ARG A 166 -12.94 10.28 17.26
CA ARG A 166 -12.97 9.79 15.87
C ARG A 166 -11.71 9.01 15.50
N LEU A 167 -10.54 9.49 15.92
CA LEU A 167 -9.29 8.78 15.71
C LEU A 167 -9.25 7.44 16.46
N GLU A 168 -9.73 7.39 17.70
CA GLU A 168 -9.83 6.13 18.46
C GLU A 168 -10.79 5.12 17.80
N LEU A 169 -11.91 5.59 17.24
CA LEU A 169 -12.83 4.75 16.46
C LEU A 169 -12.19 4.26 15.17
N ALA A 170 -11.45 5.11 14.48
CA ALA A 170 -10.69 4.77 13.28
C ALA A 170 -9.64 3.69 13.58
N VAL A 171 -8.81 3.88 14.61
CA VAL A 171 -7.83 2.90 15.06
C VAL A 171 -8.50 1.55 15.32
N LYS A 172 -9.62 1.54 16.05
CA LYS A 172 -10.36 0.31 16.33
C LYS A 172 -10.88 -0.38 15.07
N ALA A 173 -11.32 0.37 14.07
CA ALA A 173 -11.78 -0.19 12.80
C ALA A 173 -10.61 -0.77 11.99
N ILE A 174 -9.51 -0.03 11.88
CA ILE A 174 -8.28 -0.43 11.17
C ILE A 174 -7.67 -1.68 11.80
N TRP A 175 -7.72 -1.80 13.13
CA TRP A 175 -7.09 -2.90 13.86
C TRP A 175 -7.60 -4.30 13.48
N LYS A 176 -8.78 -4.39 12.87
CA LYS A 176 -9.36 -5.64 12.36
C LYS A 176 -8.62 -6.19 11.15
N ASP A 177 -8.08 -5.30 10.31
CA ASP A 177 -7.43 -5.64 9.04
C ASP A 177 -5.91 -5.38 9.06
N ILE A 178 -5.40 -4.64 10.06
CA ILE A 178 -3.99 -4.22 10.12
C ILE A 178 -3.00 -5.39 10.08
N GLY A 179 -3.40 -6.57 10.58
CA GLY A 179 -2.57 -7.77 10.51
C GLY A 179 -2.22 -8.19 9.08
N GLY A 180 -3.07 -7.85 8.10
CA GLY A 180 -2.97 -8.25 6.71
C GLY A 180 -2.03 -7.40 5.86
N ILE A 181 -1.51 -6.29 6.41
CA ILE A 181 -0.44 -5.54 5.72
C ILE A 181 0.92 -6.23 5.88
N PHE A 182 1.09 -7.02 6.95
CA PHE A 182 2.35 -7.70 7.24
C PHE A 182 2.47 -9.00 6.45
N GLY A 183 3.64 -9.21 5.88
CA GLY A 183 3.95 -10.42 5.12
C GLY A 183 4.04 -10.16 3.62
N PHE A 184 4.65 -11.12 2.92
CA PHE A 184 4.88 -11.04 1.47
C PHE A 184 4.23 -12.19 0.71
N GLY A 185 3.08 -12.66 1.21
CA GLY A 185 2.29 -13.69 0.55
C GLY A 185 2.99 -15.05 0.48
N VAL A 186 2.69 -15.80 -0.59
CA VAL A 186 3.08 -17.22 -0.71
C VAL A 186 4.57 -17.43 -0.99
N TYR A 187 5.25 -16.41 -1.53
CA TYR A 187 6.67 -16.48 -1.92
C TYR A 187 7.62 -15.82 -0.92
N GLU A 188 7.16 -15.45 0.29
CA GLU A 188 7.95 -14.73 1.29
C GLU A 188 9.35 -15.32 1.53
N GLN A 189 9.43 -16.65 1.72
CA GLN A 189 10.72 -17.32 1.94
C GLN A 189 11.67 -17.17 0.74
N LYS A 190 11.14 -17.25 -0.48
CA LYS A 190 11.92 -17.10 -1.72
C LYS A 190 12.37 -15.67 -1.96
N LEU A 191 11.55 -14.69 -1.58
CA LEU A 191 11.93 -13.28 -1.68
C LEU A 191 13.18 -12.97 -0.86
N VAL A 192 13.28 -13.52 0.35
CA VAL A 192 14.47 -13.37 1.22
C VAL A 192 15.64 -14.23 0.71
N GLU A 193 15.40 -15.49 0.33
CA GLU A 193 16.44 -16.39 -0.21
C GLU A 193 17.15 -15.80 -1.43
N PHE A 194 16.39 -15.16 -2.31
CA PHE A 194 16.90 -14.49 -3.51
C PHE A 194 17.34 -13.04 -3.27
N ASN A 195 17.26 -12.55 -2.03
CA ASN A 195 17.56 -11.17 -1.66
C ASN A 195 16.76 -10.15 -2.50
N ILE A 196 15.56 -10.49 -2.97
CA ILE A 196 14.66 -9.56 -3.66
C ILE A 196 14.15 -8.51 -2.65
N ILE A 197 13.88 -8.95 -1.42
CA ILE A 197 13.74 -8.09 -0.26
C ILE A 197 14.73 -8.56 0.80
N THR A 198 15.51 -7.65 1.37
CA THR A 198 16.65 -8.03 2.22
C THR A 198 16.25 -8.37 3.65
N LYS A 199 15.01 -8.07 4.04
CA LYS A 199 14.49 -8.22 5.40
C LYS A 199 13.23 -9.08 5.43
N PRO A 200 13.14 -10.08 6.34
CA PRO A 200 11.93 -10.86 6.50
C PRO A 200 10.81 -10.00 7.09
N ALA A 201 9.56 -10.33 6.76
CA ALA A 201 8.38 -9.57 7.19
C ALA A 201 8.28 -9.45 8.72
N GLU A 202 8.66 -10.48 9.46
CA GLU A 202 8.64 -10.45 10.93
C GLU A 202 9.62 -9.42 11.53
N GLU A 203 10.81 -9.24 10.94
CA GLU A 203 11.74 -8.19 11.37
C GLU A 203 11.15 -6.79 11.11
N LEU A 204 10.54 -6.60 9.94
CA LEU A 204 9.91 -5.33 9.57
C LEU A 204 8.69 -5.03 10.46
N LYS A 205 7.87 -6.03 10.76
CA LYS A 205 6.72 -5.91 11.67
C LYS A 205 7.17 -5.48 13.07
N GLN A 206 8.25 -6.05 13.61
CA GLN A 206 8.77 -5.64 14.92
C GLN A 206 9.27 -4.19 14.91
N ARG A 207 9.88 -3.74 13.81
CA ARG A 207 10.27 -2.33 13.64
C ARG A 207 9.05 -1.42 13.53
N TRP A 208 8.03 -1.84 12.79
CA TRP A 208 6.75 -1.14 12.64
C TRP A 208 6.07 -0.94 13.99
N VAL A 209 5.94 -2.01 14.79
CA VAL A 209 5.32 -1.95 16.12
C VAL A 209 6.02 -0.91 17.00
N LYS A 210 7.37 -0.88 17.00
CA LYS A 210 8.12 0.11 17.78
C LYS A 210 7.84 1.55 17.34
N ARG A 211 7.84 1.81 16.03
CA ARG A 211 7.54 3.15 15.48
C ARG A 211 6.12 3.57 15.81
N MET A 212 5.16 2.66 15.66
CA MET A 212 3.75 2.95 15.93
C MET A 212 3.45 3.12 17.42
N GLN A 213 4.08 2.34 18.31
CA GLN A 213 3.95 2.56 19.76
C GLN A 213 4.44 3.95 20.18
N GLN A 214 5.54 4.44 19.58
CA GLN A 214 6.02 5.80 19.81
C GLN A 214 5.00 6.85 19.31
N ALA A 215 4.48 6.68 18.10
CA ALA A 215 3.51 7.61 17.52
C ALA A 215 2.17 7.62 18.30
N PHE A 216 1.71 6.46 18.78
CA PHE A 216 0.52 6.37 19.65
C PHE A 216 0.74 7.12 20.97
N ALA A 217 1.90 6.97 21.60
CA ALA A 217 2.23 7.70 22.81
C ALA A 217 2.26 9.23 22.56
N GLU A 218 2.85 9.66 21.44
CA GLU A 218 2.87 11.07 21.03
C GLU A 218 1.47 11.64 20.78
N ALA A 219 0.60 10.87 20.11
CA ALA A 219 -0.80 11.20 19.87
C ALA A 219 -1.70 11.06 21.12
N GLN A 220 -1.15 10.64 22.27
CA GLN A 220 -1.88 10.37 23.52
C GLN A 220 -2.99 9.31 23.35
N LEU A 221 -2.78 8.33 22.48
CA LEU A 221 -3.68 7.20 22.25
C LEU A 221 -3.21 5.97 23.02
N THR A 222 -4.16 5.08 23.32
CA THR A 222 -3.84 3.76 23.88
C THR A 222 -3.46 2.79 22.77
N TRP A 223 -2.32 2.12 22.93
CA TRP A 223 -1.90 1.03 22.05
C TRP A 223 -2.85 -0.18 22.18
N PRO A 224 -3.35 -0.79 21.10
CA PRO A 224 -4.15 -2.00 21.21
C PRO A 224 -3.24 -3.23 21.42
N ASP A 225 -3.40 -3.94 22.54
CA ASP A 225 -2.45 -4.99 22.97
C ASP A 225 -2.55 -6.33 22.22
N SER A 226 -3.63 -6.57 21.46
CA SER A 226 -3.87 -7.85 20.78
C SER A 226 -4.06 -7.68 19.28
N TRP A 227 -3.42 -8.51 18.47
CA TRP A 227 -3.73 -8.67 17.04
C TRP A 227 -5.04 -9.43 16.87
N GLU A 228 -5.96 -8.89 16.08
CA GLU A 228 -7.16 -9.62 15.66
C GLU A 228 -6.82 -10.51 14.45
N PRO A 229 -7.36 -11.74 14.35
CA PRO A 229 -7.28 -12.51 13.12
C PRO A 229 -7.97 -11.74 11.99
N VAL A 230 -7.26 -11.55 10.88
CA VAL A 230 -7.85 -10.94 9.69
C VAL A 230 -8.91 -11.84 9.08
N GLN A 231 -9.97 -11.24 8.54
CA GLN A 231 -11.05 -11.98 7.90
C GLN A 231 -10.67 -12.49 6.50
N TYR A 232 -9.84 -11.73 5.78
CA TYR A 232 -9.43 -11.99 4.41
C TYR A 232 -7.93 -11.81 4.26
N ASP A 233 -7.30 -12.56 3.35
CA ASP A 233 -5.88 -12.44 2.99
C ASP A 233 -5.71 -11.96 1.55
N GLY A 234 -5.62 -10.64 1.39
CA GLY A 234 -5.49 -10.00 0.07
C GLY A 234 -4.20 -10.40 -0.67
N ARG A 235 -3.13 -10.77 0.04
CA ARG A 235 -1.90 -11.30 -0.59
C ARG A 235 -2.15 -12.65 -1.29
N ARG A 236 -3.26 -13.33 -0.96
CA ARG A 236 -3.73 -14.57 -1.57
C ARG A 236 -4.90 -14.38 -2.53
N GLY A 237 -5.31 -13.15 -2.81
CA GLY A 237 -6.47 -12.85 -3.67
C GLY A 237 -7.81 -13.04 -2.97
N GLU A 238 -7.82 -13.10 -1.63
CA GLU A 238 -9.03 -13.12 -0.83
C GLU A 238 -9.33 -11.69 -0.38
N HIS A 239 -10.44 -11.13 -0.89
CA HIS A 239 -10.77 -9.72 -0.69
C HIS A 239 -12.20 -9.53 -0.21
N SER A 240 -12.45 -8.35 0.33
CA SER A 240 -13.78 -7.93 0.76
C SER A 240 -14.64 -7.47 -0.45
N PRO A 241 -15.97 -7.48 -0.33
CA PRO A 241 -16.86 -6.94 -1.37
C PRO A 241 -16.58 -5.48 -1.76
N GLU A 242 -15.96 -4.70 -0.86
CA GLU A 242 -15.58 -3.32 -1.08
C GLU A 242 -14.54 -3.15 -2.20
N LEU A 243 -13.63 -4.11 -2.38
CA LEU A 243 -12.70 -4.08 -3.52
C LEU A 243 -13.43 -4.30 -4.84
N GLU A 244 -14.43 -5.19 -4.89
CA GLU A 244 -15.22 -5.40 -6.10
C GLU A 244 -15.89 -4.10 -6.57
N GLN A 245 -16.48 -3.34 -5.63
CA GLN A 245 -17.09 -2.04 -5.92
C GLN A 245 -16.06 -1.00 -6.38
N LEU A 246 -14.89 -0.97 -5.74
CA LEU A 246 -13.79 -0.10 -6.15
C LEU A 246 -13.34 -0.40 -7.58
N LEU A 247 -13.10 -1.67 -7.91
CA LEU A 247 -12.68 -2.11 -9.23
C LEU A 247 -13.73 -1.78 -10.31
N GLN A 248 -15.02 -1.95 -9.99
CA GLN A 248 -16.11 -1.58 -10.91
C GLN A 248 -16.07 -0.10 -11.27
N THR A 249 -15.90 0.77 -10.27
CA THR A 249 -15.79 2.23 -10.47
C THR A 249 -14.51 2.58 -11.22
N MET A 250 -13.35 2.11 -10.75
CA MET A 250 -12.03 2.41 -11.29
C MET A 250 -11.90 2.01 -12.77
N SER A 251 -12.50 0.88 -13.17
CA SER A 251 -12.37 0.35 -14.53
C SER A 251 -13.58 0.64 -15.43
N GLU A 252 -14.56 1.44 -14.98
CA GLU A 252 -15.81 1.68 -15.70
C GLU A 252 -15.57 2.15 -17.14
N VAL A 253 -14.77 3.21 -17.31
CA VAL A 253 -14.48 3.79 -18.63
C VAL A 253 -13.66 2.81 -19.49
N TYR A 254 -12.66 2.16 -18.90
CA TYR A 254 -11.82 1.18 -19.60
C TYR A 254 -12.65 0.01 -20.15
N ARG A 255 -13.66 -0.46 -19.40
CA ARG A 255 -14.53 -1.57 -19.82
C ARG A 255 -15.46 -1.23 -20.98
N ILE A 256 -15.69 0.05 -21.28
CA ILE A 256 -16.52 0.46 -22.43
C ILE A 256 -15.85 0.06 -23.75
N ASP A 257 -14.54 0.29 -23.89
CA ASP A 257 -13.75 -0.14 -25.04
C ASP A 257 -12.29 -0.44 -24.61
N PRO A 258 -11.99 -1.70 -24.26
CA PRO A 258 -10.64 -2.13 -23.87
C PRO A 258 -9.58 -2.02 -24.97
N THR A 259 -9.98 -1.68 -26.20
CA THR A 259 -9.06 -1.52 -27.35
C THR A 259 -8.81 -0.06 -27.71
N ALA A 260 -9.51 0.88 -27.07
CA ALA A 260 -9.33 2.30 -27.26
C ALA A 260 -7.93 2.76 -26.80
N ARG A 261 -7.48 3.90 -27.34
CA ARG A 261 -6.26 4.59 -26.92
C ARG A 261 -6.64 5.96 -26.37
N TRP A 262 -6.18 6.27 -25.17
CA TRP A 262 -6.46 7.50 -24.44
C TRP A 262 -5.21 8.37 -24.30
#